data_AF-A0A382PB59-F1
#
_entry.id   AF-A0A382PB59-F1
#
_cell.length_a   1.000
_cell.length_b   1.000
_cell.length_c   1.000
_cell.angle_alpha   90.00
_cell.angle_beta   90.00
_cell.angle_gamma   90.00
#
_symmetry.space_group_name_H-M   'P 1'
#
loop_
_entity.id
_entity.type
_entity.pdbx_description
1 polymer ?
#
loop_
_entity_poly.entity_id
_entity_poly.type
_entity_poly.pdbx_seq_one_letter_code
_entity_poly.pdbx_strand_id
1 'polypeptide(L)'
;MDHILAYIKTRAKKRIFKLVSEQSLFDPVTVDLTACVPYNPDHNLDEDSWFKIEGFSNQAFCIDLLQKVFDSKDYDDLTKENFSKIAYLFAVQGEDFYFQKITPSLFVKRKTLVFGEAATLEQSQTRLVINALPDAVYFKGSDTLVFRNLATISSIFKGIDELYKEATKEEVEQFLDESFIELSNDYGVEKVSTPNRKRIGLAMKTLESMSADDKTNMLEYIDGYCEQKPKFDQQNQKFEISTDEDLKLLVYGIEQRFYTTPFGKEKRCANSVTTMG
;
A
#
# COMPACT_ATOMS: atom_id res chain seq x y z
N MET A 1 -10.13 8.27 27.39
CA MET A 1 -10.96 9.32 26.76
C MET A 1 -10.42 9.52 25.37
N ASP A 2 -11.29 9.73 24.40
CA ASP A 2 -10.87 9.82 23.01
C ASP A 2 -10.39 11.23 22.70
N HIS A 3 -9.34 11.33 21.88
CA HIS A 3 -8.75 12.60 21.53
C HIS A 3 -8.46 12.66 20.04
N ILE A 4 -8.77 13.80 19.42
CA ILE A 4 -8.45 14.09 18.02
C ILE A 4 -7.29 15.07 18.02
N LEU A 5 -6.24 14.71 17.31
CA LEU A 5 -5.02 15.48 17.17
C LEU A 5 -4.69 15.70 15.70
N ALA A 6 -3.91 16.75 15.45
CA ALA A 6 -3.40 17.10 14.14
C ALA A 6 -1.89 17.20 14.15
N TYR A 7 -1.27 16.65 13.10
CA TYR A 7 0.10 16.97 12.76
C TYR A 7 0.12 18.06 11.69
N ILE A 8 0.90 19.13 11.91
CA ILE A 8 1.04 20.23 10.95
C ILE A 8 2.40 20.26 10.25
N LYS A 9 2.41 20.69 8.98
CA LYS A 9 3.62 20.93 8.20
C LYS A 9 4.25 22.25 8.65
N THR A 10 5.26 22.18 9.51
CA THR A 10 6.03 23.34 9.97
C THR A 10 7.50 22.99 10.17
N ARG A 11 8.36 24.01 10.13
CA ARG A 11 9.79 23.88 10.50
C ARG A 11 10.00 23.82 12.02
N ALA A 12 8.98 24.17 12.81
CA ALA A 12 9.05 24.11 14.26
C ALA A 12 9.21 22.68 14.80
N LYS A 13 9.75 22.56 16.02
CA LYS A 13 9.92 21.29 16.73
C LYS A 13 8.57 20.70 17.15
N LYS A 14 7.65 21.52 17.68
CA LYS A 14 6.29 21.08 18.03
C LYS A 14 5.41 21.08 16.79
N ARG A 15 4.92 19.89 16.43
CA ARG A 15 4.14 19.66 15.21
C ARG A 15 2.80 18.98 15.45
N ILE A 16 2.61 18.42 16.64
CA ILE A 16 1.39 17.73 17.05
C ILE A 16 0.61 18.63 18.00
N PHE A 17 -0.67 18.80 17.72
CA PHE A 17 -1.57 19.66 18.46
C PHE A 17 -2.92 18.97 18.67
N LYS A 18 -3.59 19.32 19.76
CA LYS A 18 -4.94 18.85 20.09
C LYS A 18 -5.98 19.65 19.30
N LEU A 19 -7.02 18.97 18.84
CA LEU A 19 -8.15 19.57 18.12
C LEU A 19 -9.44 19.44 18.92
N VAL A 20 -9.77 18.22 19.32
CA VAL A 20 -11.01 17.89 20.02
C VAL A 20 -10.69 16.87 21.11
N SER A 21 -11.35 17.00 22.25
CA SER A 21 -11.29 16.02 23.35
C SER A 21 -12.66 15.39 23.55
N GLU A 22 -12.66 14.17 24.08
CA GLU A 22 -13.85 13.41 24.44
C GLU A 22 -14.77 13.08 23.24
N GLN A 23 -14.18 12.98 22.04
CA GLN A 23 -14.90 12.58 20.83
C GLN A 23 -14.04 11.63 19.99
N SER A 24 -14.69 10.58 19.48
CA SER A 24 -14.13 9.71 18.44
C SER A 24 -14.24 10.42 17.08
N LEU A 25 -13.27 10.16 16.21
CA LEU A 25 -13.24 10.65 14.83
C LEU A 25 -13.80 9.61 13.85
N PHE A 26 -13.58 8.33 14.11
CA PHE A 26 -13.99 7.22 13.26
C PHE A 26 -14.82 6.21 14.05
N ASP A 27 -15.70 5.50 13.33
CA ASP A 27 -16.33 4.31 13.87
C ASP A 27 -15.24 3.24 14.19
N PRO A 28 -15.42 2.44 15.26
CA PRO A 28 -14.47 1.40 15.60
C PRO A 28 -14.26 0.42 14.44
N VAL A 29 -13.05 0.38 13.92
CA VAL A 29 -12.66 -0.57 12.87
C VAL A 29 -12.43 -1.93 13.51
N THR A 30 -13.43 -2.81 13.41
CA THR A 30 -13.34 -4.21 13.84
C THR A 30 -12.77 -5.04 12.69
N VAL A 31 -11.49 -5.34 12.75
CA VAL A 31 -10.79 -6.13 11.74
C VAL A 31 -10.25 -7.39 12.38
N ASP A 32 -10.52 -8.53 11.76
CA ASP A 32 -9.85 -9.77 12.10
C ASP A 32 -8.41 -9.71 11.57
N LEU A 33 -7.45 -9.56 12.49
CA LEU A 33 -6.03 -9.49 12.15
C LEU A 33 -5.50 -10.78 11.53
N THR A 34 -6.19 -11.90 11.71
CA THR A 34 -5.84 -13.18 11.05
C THR A 34 -6.29 -13.21 9.59
N ALA A 35 -7.35 -12.47 9.25
CA ALA A 35 -7.83 -12.30 7.89
C ALA A 35 -7.07 -11.21 7.11
N CYS A 36 -6.27 -10.38 7.80
CA CYS A 36 -5.41 -9.39 7.16
C CYS A 36 -4.23 -10.03 6.45
N VAL A 37 -3.85 -9.46 5.31
CA VAL A 37 -2.72 -9.95 4.50
C VAL A 37 -1.46 -9.12 4.76
N PRO A 38 -0.26 -9.71 4.79
CA PRO A 38 0.98 -8.94 4.78
C PRO A 38 1.03 -8.01 3.57
N TYR A 39 1.68 -6.85 3.71
CA TYR A 39 1.84 -5.94 2.59
C TYR A 39 2.62 -6.61 1.44
N ASN A 40 2.04 -6.59 0.25
CA ASN A 40 2.70 -6.99 -0.99
C ASN A 40 2.43 -5.91 -2.05
N PRO A 41 3.48 -5.36 -2.70
CA PRO A 41 3.34 -4.27 -3.67
C PRO A 41 2.50 -4.63 -4.90
N ASP A 42 2.31 -5.92 -5.17
CA ASP A 42 1.57 -6.43 -6.32
C ASP A 42 0.27 -7.15 -5.93
N HIS A 43 -0.19 -6.92 -4.70
CA HIS A 43 -1.46 -7.41 -4.20
C HIS A 43 -2.48 -6.28 -4.26
N ASN A 44 -3.56 -6.46 -5.03
CA ASN A 44 -4.75 -5.62 -4.97
C ASN A 44 -5.66 -6.12 -3.85
N LEU A 45 -5.79 -5.36 -2.77
CA LEU A 45 -6.73 -5.67 -1.69
C LEU A 45 -8.18 -5.65 -2.19
N ASP A 46 -8.98 -6.58 -1.70
CA ASP A 46 -10.44 -6.49 -1.80
C ASP A 46 -10.97 -5.31 -0.97
N GLU A 47 -12.19 -4.83 -1.28
CA GLU A 47 -12.78 -3.63 -0.67
C GLU A 47 -12.85 -3.67 0.87
N ASP A 48 -13.04 -4.88 1.44
CA ASP A 48 -13.16 -5.11 2.88
C ASP A 48 -11.87 -5.58 3.54
N SER A 49 -10.81 -5.78 2.75
CA SER A 49 -9.53 -6.31 3.23
C SER A 49 -8.57 -5.21 3.65
N TRP A 50 -7.62 -5.57 4.52
CA TRP A 50 -6.58 -4.69 5.02
C TRP A 50 -5.21 -5.36 4.91
N PHE A 51 -4.20 -4.57 4.55
CA PHE A 51 -2.81 -4.95 4.76
C PHE A 51 -2.49 -4.84 6.24
N LYS A 52 -1.60 -5.71 6.74
CA LYS A 52 -1.02 -5.60 8.08
C LYS A 52 0.50 -5.57 8.07
N ILE A 53 1.06 -4.87 9.05
CA ILE A 53 2.46 -4.93 9.46
C ILE A 53 2.46 -5.24 10.96
N GLU A 54 2.94 -6.42 11.33
CA GLU A 54 3.11 -6.85 12.71
C GLU A 54 4.45 -6.36 13.28
N GLY A 55 4.52 -6.20 14.60
CA GLY A 55 5.71 -5.66 15.25
C GLY A 55 6.00 -4.21 14.84
N PHE A 56 4.97 -3.43 14.53
CA PHE A 56 5.11 -2.11 13.90
C PHE A 56 5.91 -1.14 14.76
N SER A 57 5.81 -1.24 16.09
CA SER A 57 6.57 -0.43 17.06
C SER A 57 8.10 -0.55 16.90
N ASN A 58 8.58 -1.70 16.41
CA ASN A 58 10.00 -2.00 16.21
C ASN A 58 10.53 -1.55 14.83
N GLN A 59 9.64 -1.09 13.95
CA GLN A 59 10.03 -0.67 12.60
C GLN A 59 10.67 0.73 12.62
N ALA A 60 11.68 0.94 11.78
CA ALA A 60 12.42 2.20 11.70
C ALA A 60 11.54 3.41 11.29
N PHE A 61 10.42 3.15 10.61
CA PHE A 61 9.44 4.14 10.17
C PHE A 61 8.28 4.34 11.16
N CYS A 62 8.32 3.70 12.34
CA CYS A 62 7.36 3.95 13.41
C CYS A 62 7.58 5.35 13.98
N ILE A 63 6.50 6.10 14.16
CA ILE A 63 6.57 7.45 14.71
C ILE A 63 6.66 7.41 16.24
N ASP A 64 7.49 8.29 16.84
CA ASP A 64 7.69 8.40 18.29
C ASP A 64 6.40 8.45 19.11
N LEU A 65 5.32 8.99 18.53
CA LEU A 65 4.00 9.06 19.14
C LEU A 65 3.49 7.69 19.58
N LEU A 66 3.71 6.66 18.76
CA LEU A 66 3.20 5.31 18.99
C LEU A 66 4.05 4.51 20.00
N GLN A 67 5.28 4.95 20.23
CA GLN A 67 6.23 4.31 21.14
C GLN A 67 6.08 4.79 22.60
N LYS A 68 5.33 5.87 22.83
CA LYS A 68 5.15 6.49 24.15
C LYS A 68 3.75 6.26 24.68
N VAL A 69 3.59 6.35 26.00
CA VAL A 69 2.26 6.45 26.60
C VAL A 69 1.68 7.80 26.20
N PHE A 70 0.51 7.79 25.58
CA PHE A 70 -0.16 9.01 25.19
C PHE A 70 -0.70 9.74 26.44
N ASP A 71 -0.25 10.98 26.64
CA ASP A 71 -0.85 11.91 27.59
C ASP A 71 -1.33 13.15 26.83
N SER A 72 -2.63 13.44 26.91
CA SER A 72 -3.22 14.59 26.22
C SER A 72 -2.70 15.93 26.77
N LYS A 73 -2.10 15.96 27.96
CA LYS A 73 -1.53 17.18 28.57
C LYS A 73 -0.21 17.61 27.93
N ASP A 74 0.44 16.74 27.18
CA ASP A 74 1.71 17.04 26.49
C ASP A 74 1.51 17.90 25.22
N TYR A 75 0.26 18.04 24.77
CA TYR A 75 -0.09 18.68 23.50
C TYR A 75 -0.90 19.96 23.70
N ASP A 76 -0.47 21.02 23.01
CA ASP A 76 -1.19 22.30 22.99
C ASP A 76 -2.35 22.23 22.01
N ASP A 77 -3.34 23.10 22.19
CA ASP A 77 -4.45 23.24 21.25
C ASP A 77 -4.00 23.88 19.92
N LEU A 78 -4.56 23.39 18.81
CA LEU A 78 -4.26 23.93 17.50
C LEU A 78 -4.98 25.27 17.29
N THR A 79 -4.22 26.30 16.91
CA THR A 79 -4.80 27.60 16.59
C THR A 79 -5.31 27.69 15.15
N LYS A 80 -6.34 28.52 14.93
CA LYS A 80 -7.01 28.72 13.63
C LYS A 80 -6.07 28.99 12.45
N GLU A 81 -4.98 29.73 12.69
CA GLU A 81 -3.98 30.08 11.68
C GLU A 81 -3.23 28.87 11.11
N ASN A 82 -3.24 27.75 11.83
CA ASN A 82 -2.53 26.53 11.46
C ASN A 82 -3.45 25.45 10.87
N PHE A 83 -4.75 25.68 10.77
CA PHE A 83 -5.70 24.71 10.20
C PHE A 83 -5.36 24.34 8.75
N SER A 84 -4.91 25.29 7.94
CA SER A 84 -4.49 25.04 6.55
C SER A 84 -3.17 24.25 6.43
N LYS A 85 -2.44 24.08 7.53
CA LYS A 85 -1.13 23.41 7.57
C LYS A 85 -1.24 21.95 8.03
N ILE A 86 -2.42 21.47 8.35
CA ILE A 86 -2.65 20.07 8.78
C ILE A 86 -2.20 19.13 7.66
N ALA A 87 -1.29 18.21 8.00
CA ALA A 87 -0.78 17.19 7.10
C ALA A 87 -1.56 15.89 7.21
N TYR A 88 -1.90 15.52 8.44
CA TYR A 88 -2.72 14.37 8.77
C TYR A 88 -3.37 14.59 10.14
N LEU A 89 -4.50 13.93 10.34
CA LEU A 89 -5.15 13.79 11.63
C LEU A 89 -4.82 12.42 12.20
N PHE A 90 -4.82 12.33 13.52
CA PHE A 90 -4.93 11.06 14.18
C PHE A 90 -5.84 11.16 15.40
N ALA A 91 -6.59 10.10 15.64
CA ALA A 91 -7.44 9.97 16.81
C ALA A 91 -6.91 8.84 17.70
N VAL A 92 -6.84 9.12 19.00
CA VAL A 92 -6.62 8.10 20.02
C VAL A 92 -8.02 7.70 20.50
N GLN A 93 -8.44 6.47 20.21
CA GLN A 93 -9.77 5.96 20.57
C GLN A 93 -9.58 4.67 21.37
N GLY A 94 -9.91 4.71 22.66
CA GLY A 94 -9.47 3.64 23.57
C GLY A 94 -7.94 3.58 23.66
N GLU A 95 -7.36 2.44 23.27
CA GLU A 95 -5.90 2.24 23.22
C GLU A 95 -5.31 2.35 21.80
N ASP A 96 -6.16 2.44 20.79
CA ASP A 96 -5.78 2.35 19.38
C ASP A 96 -5.68 3.74 18.73
N PHE A 97 -4.91 3.79 17.64
CA PHE A 97 -4.61 5.02 16.92
C PHE A 97 -5.13 4.96 15.50
N TYR A 98 -5.98 5.89 15.13
CA TYR A 98 -6.63 5.98 13.83
C TYR A 98 -6.02 7.15 13.06
N PHE A 99 -5.66 6.97 11.80
CA PHE A 99 -4.95 7.97 11.01
C PHE A 99 -5.71 8.33 9.74
N GLN A 100 -5.71 9.62 9.38
CA GLN A 100 -6.16 10.08 8.06
C GLN A 100 -5.24 11.17 7.53
N LYS A 101 -4.72 10.96 6.33
CA LYS A 101 -3.97 11.94 5.56
C LYS A 101 -4.88 13.09 5.17
N ILE A 102 -4.39 14.31 5.38
CA ILE A 102 -5.10 15.52 4.94
C ILE A 102 -4.47 16.06 3.65
N THR A 103 -5.27 16.10 2.59
CA THR A 103 -4.95 16.73 1.31
C THR A 103 -5.74 18.03 1.14
N PRO A 104 -5.26 18.97 0.30
CA PRO A 104 -5.98 20.21 0.01
C PRO A 104 -7.43 20.00 -0.47
N SER A 105 -7.70 18.88 -1.17
CA SER A 105 -9.04 18.53 -1.67
C SER A 105 -10.06 18.23 -0.58
N LEU A 106 -9.63 17.88 0.64
CA LEU A 106 -10.52 17.65 1.78
C LEU A 106 -10.95 18.95 2.46
N PHE A 107 -10.32 20.08 2.15
CA PHE A 107 -10.77 21.39 2.60
C PHE A 107 -11.86 21.92 1.67
N VAL A 108 -13.09 21.91 2.14
CA VAL A 108 -14.26 22.38 1.39
C VAL A 108 -14.57 23.82 1.78
N LYS A 109 -14.58 24.71 0.79
CA LYS A 109 -15.10 26.08 0.89
C LYS A 109 -16.29 26.22 -0.05
N ARG A 110 -17.50 26.00 0.47
CA ARG A 110 -18.73 26.11 -0.30
C ARG A 110 -19.74 26.96 0.46
N LYS A 111 -20.50 27.78 -0.27
CA LYS A 111 -21.74 28.36 0.26
C LYS A 111 -22.70 27.19 0.51
N THR A 112 -23.20 27.09 1.73
CA THR A 112 -24.05 25.96 2.12
C THR A 112 -25.40 26.50 2.55
N LEU A 113 -26.48 25.92 2.04
CA LEU A 113 -27.81 26.15 2.59
C LEU A 113 -27.99 25.16 3.74
N VAL A 114 -28.11 25.67 4.96
CA VAL A 114 -28.30 24.85 6.16
C VAL A 114 -29.79 24.83 6.48
N PHE A 115 -30.34 23.63 6.64
CA PHE A 115 -31.75 23.41 6.95
C PHE A 115 -31.88 23.03 8.43
N GLY A 116 -32.38 23.97 9.24
CA GLY A 116 -32.82 23.75 10.62
C GLY A 116 -34.34 23.95 10.71
N GLU A 117 -34.81 24.78 11.64
CA GLU A 117 -36.21 25.25 11.65
C GLU A 117 -36.55 26.16 10.45
N ALA A 118 -35.55 26.88 9.91
CA ALA A 118 -35.64 27.66 8.67
C ALA A 118 -34.37 27.46 7.82
N ALA A 119 -34.49 27.64 6.50
CA ALA A 119 -33.36 27.56 5.59
C ALA A 119 -32.51 28.84 5.66
N THR A 120 -31.23 28.71 6.01
CA THR A 120 -30.29 29.83 6.08
C THR A 120 -29.10 29.60 5.16
N LEU A 121 -28.61 30.68 4.54
CA LEU A 121 -27.41 30.62 3.71
C LEU A 121 -26.19 30.93 4.57
N GLU A 122 -25.34 29.92 4.80
CA GLU A 122 -24.07 30.10 5.52
C GLU A 122 -22.96 30.51 4.53
N GLN A 123 -22.29 31.63 4.81
CA GLN A 123 -21.11 32.05 4.06
C GLN A 123 -19.90 31.17 4.41
N SER A 124 -19.13 30.81 3.39
CA SER A 124 -18.08 29.78 3.38
C SER A 124 -17.21 29.71 4.63
N GLN A 125 -17.57 28.85 5.58
CA GLN A 125 -16.62 28.33 6.56
C GLN A 125 -15.74 27.27 5.88
N THR A 126 -14.45 27.25 6.22
CA THR A 126 -13.56 26.18 5.73
C THR A 126 -13.85 24.93 6.55
N ARG A 127 -14.44 23.92 5.92
CA ARG A 127 -14.72 22.63 6.54
C ARG A 127 -13.66 21.63 6.11
N LEU A 128 -13.25 20.76 7.02
CA LEU A 128 -12.38 19.63 6.71
C LEU A 128 -13.24 18.36 6.66
N VAL A 129 -13.14 17.63 5.56
CA VAL A 129 -13.86 16.37 5.38
C VAL A 129 -13.10 15.24 6.08
N ILE A 130 -13.82 14.49 6.92
CA ILE A 130 -13.36 13.25 7.54
C ILE A 130 -13.95 12.09 6.75
N ASN A 131 -13.11 11.11 6.42
CA ASN A 131 -13.53 9.93 5.69
C ASN A 131 -14.31 8.99 6.62
N ALA A 132 -15.19 8.17 6.05
CA ALA A 132 -15.90 7.15 6.83
C ALA A 132 -14.93 6.13 7.44
N LEU A 133 -13.85 5.80 6.71
CA LEU A 133 -12.81 4.89 7.16
C LEU A 133 -11.47 5.63 7.28
N PRO A 134 -10.65 5.27 8.29
CA PRO A 134 -9.30 5.78 8.43
C PRO A 134 -8.40 5.25 7.30
N ASP A 135 -7.33 5.97 6.99
CA ASP A 135 -6.30 5.51 6.05
C ASP A 135 -5.41 4.42 6.66
N ALA A 136 -5.23 4.44 7.99
CA ALA A 136 -4.56 3.40 8.76
C ALA A 136 -5.09 3.33 10.21
N VAL A 137 -5.00 2.16 10.81
CA VAL A 137 -5.26 1.94 12.24
C VAL A 137 -4.08 1.19 12.84
N TYR A 138 -3.52 1.72 13.92
CA TYR A 138 -2.52 1.00 14.72
C TYR A 138 -3.19 0.43 15.96
N PHE A 139 -3.28 -0.89 16.00
CA PHE A 139 -3.77 -1.65 17.14
C PHE A 139 -2.64 -1.84 18.14
N LYS A 140 -2.73 -1.13 19.26
CA LYS A 140 -1.64 -1.11 20.24
C LYS A 140 -1.49 -2.44 20.96
N GLY A 141 -2.61 -3.10 21.28
CA GLY A 141 -2.61 -4.38 21.99
C GLY A 141 -1.91 -5.52 21.24
N SER A 142 -1.93 -5.50 19.91
CA SER A 142 -1.29 -6.50 19.05
C SER A 142 -0.02 -6.00 18.34
N ASP A 143 0.42 -4.77 18.61
CA ASP A 143 1.52 -4.11 17.91
C ASP A 143 1.41 -4.23 16.37
N THR A 144 0.23 -3.93 15.83
CA THR A 144 -0.07 -4.14 14.41
C THR A 144 -0.61 -2.89 13.75
N LEU A 145 0.02 -2.43 12.67
CA LEU A 145 -0.54 -1.40 11.81
C LEU A 145 -1.33 -2.06 10.68
N VAL A 146 -2.60 -1.69 10.52
CA VAL A 146 -3.42 -2.03 9.35
C VAL A 146 -3.66 -0.82 8.47
N PHE A 147 -3.67 -1.01 7.15
CA PHE A 147 -3.93 0.04 6.17
C PHE A 147 -4.41 -0.53 4.83
N ARG A 148 -4.97 0.31 3.96
CA ARG A 148 -5.40 -0.10 2.61
C ARG A 148 -4.50 0.37 1.48
N ASN A 149 -3.80 1.48 1.68
CA ASN A 149 -2.97 2.08 0.64
C ASN A 149 -1.65 2.61 1.21
N LEU A 150 -0.54 1.94 0.89
CA LEU A 150 0.79 2.31 1.36
C LEU A 150 1.20 3.73 0.89
N ALA A 151 0.85 4.12 -0.33
CA ALA A 151 1.16 5.46 -0.88
C ALA A 151 0.41 6.58 -0.15
N THR A 152 -0.76 6.29 0.41
CA THR A 152 -1.46 7.24 1.27
C THR A 152 -0.69 7.43 2.57
N ILE A 153 -0.35 6.32 3.24
CA ILE A 153 0.20 6.34 4.59
C ILE A 153 1.71 6.64 4.63
N SER A 154 2.44 6.57 3.50
CA SER A 154 3.86 6.99 3.39
C SER A 154 4.09 8.47 3.67
N SER A 155 3.03 9.27 3.57
CA SER A 155 3.07 10.66 3.99
C SER A 155 3.03 10.85 5.51
N ILE A 156 2.50 9.86 6.22
CA ILE A 156 2.30 9.82 7.68
C ILE A 156 3.51 9.14 8.34
N PHE A 157 3.83 7.92 7.91
CA PHE A 157 4.96 7.10 8.39
C PHE A 157 6.13 7.25 7.42
N LYS A 158 7.10 8.09 7.76
CA LYS A 158 8.24 8.36 6.87
C LYS A 158 9.20 7.19 6.84
N GLY A 159 9.55 6.71 5.64
CA GLY A 159 10.39 5.54 5.43
C GLY A 159 9.62 4.24 5.28
N ILE A 160 8.29 4.23 5.51
CA ILE A 160 7.47 3.03 5.28
C ILE A 160 7.44 2.63 3.81
N ASP A 161 7.76 3.56 2.92
CA ASP A 161 7.95 3.33 1.51
C ASP A 161 9.15 2.43 1.19
N GLU A 162 10.05 2.13 2.14
CA GLU A 162 11.04 1.08 1.96
C GLU A 162 10.39 -0.31 1.79
N LEU A 163 9.16 -0.51 2.28
CA LEU A 163 8.37 -1.71 1.98
C LEU A 163 8.02 -1.81 0.48
N TYR A 164 8.17 -0.72 -0.29
CA TYR A 164 8.05 -0.72 -1.75
C TYR A 164 9.31 -1.20 -2.49
N LYS A 165 10.41 -1.59 -1.81
CA LYS A 165 11.75 -1.80 -2.40
C LYS A 165 11.67 -2.36 -3.83
N GLU A 166 11.78 -1.44 -4.79
CA GLU A 166 11.89 -1.77 -6.21
C GLU A 166 13.21 -2.47 -6.44
N ALA A 167 13.23 -3.42 -7.38
CA ALA A 167 14.49 -3.92 -7.87
C ALA A 167 15.34 -2.73 -8.35
N THR A 168 16.53 -2.62 -7.77
CA THR A 168 17.58 -1.69 -8.16
C THR A 168 17.94 -1.89 -9.62
N LYS A 169 18.68 -0.94 -10.20
CA LYS A 169 19.08 -1.07 -11.61
C LYS A 169 19.88 -2.35 -11.83
N GLU A 170 20.75 -2.67 -10.88
CA GLU A 170 21.60 -3.85 -10.86
C GLU A 170 20.78 -5.14 -10.70
N GLU A 171 19.78 -5.16 -9.82
CA GLU A 171 18.87 -6.32 -9.67
C GLU A 171 18.02 -6.53 -10.94
N VAL A 172 17.58 -5.46 -11.61
CA VAL A 172 16.87 -5.56 -12.88
C VAL A 172 17.78 -6.06 -14.00
N GLU A 173 19.02 -5.58 -14.07
CA GLU A 173 20.05 -6.09 -15.00
C GLU A 173 20.26 -7.58 -14.79
N GLN A 174 20.49 -8.00 -13.54
CA GLN A 174 20.66 -9.41 -13.19
C GLN A 174 19.46 -10.26 -13.60
N PHE A 175 18.23 -9.78 -13.35
CA PHE A 175 17.03 -10.52 -13.74
C PHE A 175 16.90 -10.64 -15.27
N LEU A 176 17.17 -9.57 -16.02
CA LEU A 176 17.07 -9.60 -17.49
C LEU A 176 18.19 -10.42 -18.15
N ASP A 177 19.30 -10.66 -17.44
CA ASP A 177 20.42 -11.52 -17.86
C ASP A 177 20.20 -13.01 -17.53
N GLU A 178 19.06 -13.38 -16.93
CA GLU A 178 18.72 -14.78 -16.67
C GLU A 178 18.73 -15.63 -17.94
N SER A 179 19.19 -16.88 -17.84
CA SER A 179 19.47 -17.72 -19.02
C SER A 179 18.24 -18.01 -19.90
N PHE A 180 17.04 -17.88 -19.34
CA PHE A 180 15.76 -18.11 -19.99
C PHE A 180 15.13 -16.82 -20.56
N ILE A 181 15.86 -15.69 -20.57
CA ILE A 181 15.39 -14.41 -21.13
C ILE A 181 16.23 -14.03 -22.35
N GLU A 182 15.56 -13.54 -23.39
CA GLU A 182 16.18 -12.92 -24.55
C GLU A 182 15.52 -11.57 -24.82
N LEU A 183 16.31 -10.49 -24.82
CA LEU A 183 15.80 -9.13 -25.05
C LEU A 183 15.72 -8.83 -26.55
N SER A 184 14.63 -8.19 -26.99
CA SER A 184 14.47 -7.72 -28.37
C SER A 184 13.85 -6.31 -28.43
N ASN A 185 13.77 -5.70 -29.63
CA ASN A 185 13.20 -4.36 -29.87
C ASN A 185 13.81 -3.23 -29.00
N ASP A 186 15.12 -3.30 -28.76
CA ASP A 186 15.85 -2.39 -27.87
C ASP A 186 15.25 -2.33 -26.45
N TYR A 187 14.49 -3.35 -26.03
CA TYR A 187 13.99 -3.45 -24.66
C TYR A 187 15.15 -3.74 -23.72
N GLY A 188 15.06 -3.21 -22.51
CA GLY A 188 16.13 -3.28 -21.54
C GLY A 188 15.81 -2.48 -20.30
N VAL A 189 16.77 -2.42 -19.40
CA VAL A 189 16.62 -1.93 -18.02
C VAL A 189 15.97 -0.54 -17.96
N GLU A 190 16.39 0.39 -18.81
CA GLU A 190 15.86 1.76 -18.84
C GLU A 190 14.39 1.85 -19.25
N LYS A 191 13.86 0.82 -19.93
CA LYS A 191 12.47 0.73 -20.38
C LYS A 191 11.57 -0.08 -19.43
N VAL A 192 12.13 -0.65 -18.36
CA VAL A 192 11.36 -1.40 -17.34
C VAL A 192 10.61 -0.42 -16.44
N SER A 193 9.28 -0.55 -16.41
CA SER A 193 8.42 0.32 -15.61
C SER A 193 8.60 0.08 -14.11
N THR A 194 8.36 1.13 -13.31
CA THR A 194 8.33 1.08 -11.84
C THR A 194 7.49 -0.10 -11.30
N PRO A 195 6.26 -0.37 -11.80
CA PRO A 195 5.52 -1.57 -11.39
C PRO A 195 6.27 -2.89 -11.63
N ASN A 196 6.89 -3.08 -12.80
CA ASN A 196 7.62 -4.32 -13.08
C ASN A 196 8.90 -4.45 -12.26
N ARG A 197 9.59 -3.35 -11.96
CA ARG A 197 10.74 -3.36 -11.02
C ARG A 197 10.35 -3.89 -9.65
N LYS A 198 9.14 -3.60 -9.17
CA LYS A 198 8.62 -4.17 -7.90
C LYS A 198 8.42 -5.67 -7.99
N ARG A 199 7.84 -6.13 -9.10
CA ARG A 199 7.56 -7.54 -9.32
C ARG A 199 8.83 -8.37 -9.51
N ILE A 200 9.85 -7.82 -10.17
CA ILE A 200 11.16 -8.47 -10.34
C ILE A 200 11.75 -8.86 -8.98
N GLY A 201 11.71 -7.97 -7.99
CA GLY A 201 12.25 -8.26 -6.66
C GLY A 201 11.57 -9.46 -5.97
N LEU A 202 10.28 -9.68 -6.22
CA LEU A 202 9.56 -10.87 -5.74
C LEU A 202 9.89 -12.10 -6.58
N ALA A 203 9.90 -11.95 -7.92
CA ALA A 203 10.23 -13.02 -8.86
C ALA A 203 11.62 -13.62 -8.58
N MET A 204 12.62 -12.78 -8.32
CA MET A 204 13.97 -13.22 -7.98
C MET A 204 14.00 -14.08 -6.72
N LYS A 205 13.29 -13.68 -5.65
CA LYS A 205 13.18 -14.51 -4.44
C LYS A 205 12.52 -15.85 -4.70
N THR A 206 11.48 -15.87 -5.54
CA THR A 206 10.81 -17.11 -5.95
C THR A 206 11.80 -18.00 -6.71
N LEU A 207 12.54 -17.45 -7.67
CA LEU A 207 13.55 -18.18 -8.47
C LEU A 207 14.71 -18.72 -7.62
N GLU A 208 15.15 -17.98 -6.60
CA GLU A 208 16.18 -18.43 -5.65
C GLU A 208 15.73 -19.63 -4.81
N SER A 209 14.43 -19.75 -4.55
CA SER A 209 13.86 -20.87 -3.80
C SER A 209 13.60 -22.12 -4.64
N MET A 210 13.61 -22.02 -5.97
CA MET A 210 13.28 -23.11 -6.90
C MET A 210 14.47 -24.04 -7.17
N SER A 211 14.18 -25.34 -7.27
CA SER A 211 15.14 -26.33 -7.79
C SER A 211 15.36 -26.17 -9.30
N ALA A 212 16.39 -26.83 -9.85
CA ALA A 212 16.62 -26.82 -11.28
C ALA A 212 15.45 -27.43 -12.06
N ASP A 213 14.86 -28.51 -11.55
CA ASP A 213 13.69 -29.16 -12.15
C ASP A 213 12.46 -28.24 -12.10
N ASP A 214 12.24 -27.53 -10.98
CA ASP A 214 11.14 -26.57 -10.86
C ASP A 214 11.29 -25.40 -11.83
N LYS A 215 12.52 -24.94 -12.08
CA LYS A 215 12.78 -23.89 -13.08
C LYS A 215 12.42 -24.36 -14.49
N THR A 216 12.76 -25.58 -14.87
CA THR A 216 12.34 -26.15 -16.17
C THR A 216 10.82 -26.27 -16.26
N ASN A 217 10.17 -26.85 -15.25
CA ASN A 217 8.72 -26.99 -15.20
C ASN A 217 8.01 -25.62 -15.22
N MET A 218 8.60 -24.60 -14.61
CA MET A 218 8.11 -23.23 -14.64
C MET A 218 8.08 -22.70 -16.08
N LEU A 219 9.13 -22.88 -16.87
CA LEU A 219 9.15 -22.41 -18.27
C LEU A 219 8.04 -23.06 -19.09
N GLU A 220 7.86 -24.38 -18.96
CA GLU A 220 6.78 -25.12 -19.64
C GLU A 220 5.40 -24.63 -19.22
N TYR A 221 5.21 -24.39 -17.92
CA TYR A 221 3.97 -23.83 -17.38
C TYR A 221 3.69 -22.44 -17.96
N ILE A 222 4.68 -21.55 -18.01
CA ILE A 222 4.50 -20.20 -18.55
C ILE A 222 4.13 -20.27 -20.03
N ASP A 223 4.85 -21.05 -20.84
CA ASP A 223 4.56 -21.26 -22.27
C ASP A 223 3.14 -21.78 -22.49
N GLY A 224 2.69 -22.75 -21.67
CA GLY A 224 1.35 -23.32 -21.75
C GLY A 224 0.20 -22.33 -21.52
N TYR A 225 0.45 -21.23 -20.79
CA TYR A 225 -0.54 -20.15 -20.58
C TYR A 225 -0.32 -18.95 -21.50
N CYS A 226 0.92 -18.65 -21.87
CA CYS A 226 1.32 -17.56 -22.72
C CYS A 226 1.36 -18.00 -24.18
N GLU A 227 0.20 -18.37 -24.75
CA GLU A 227 0.08 -19.00 -26.07
C GLU A 227 0.82 -18.27 -27.22
N GLN A 228 1.11 -16.97 -27.09
CA GLN A 228 1.94 -16.19 -28.04
C GLN A 228 2.75 -15.02 -27.45
N LYS A 229 2.59 -14.69 -26.15
CA LYS A 229 3.23 -13.51 -25.53
C LYS A 229 3.49 -13.74 -24.03
N PRO A 230 4.75 -13.66 -23.56
CA PRO A 230 5.99 -13.57 -24.36
C PRO A 230 6.17 -14.79 -25.27
N LYS A 231 6.90 -14.62 -26.38
CA LYS A 231 7.17 -15.71 -27.31
C LYS A 231 8.24 -16.63 -26.70
N PHE A 232 7.96 -17.92 -26.63
CA PHE A 232 8.92 -18.91 -26.11
C PHE A 232 9.64 -19.62 -27.26
N ASP A 233 10.97 -19.61 -27.22
CA ASP A 233 11.82 -20.45 -28.03
C ASP A 233 12.05 -21.79 -27.32
N GLN A 234 11.32 -22.82 -27.75
CA GLN A 234 11.44 -24.17 -27.18
C GLN A 234 12.81 -24.81 -27.37
N GLN A 235 13.58 -24.43 -28.42
CA GLN A 235 14.90 -25.01 -28.68
C GLN A 235 15.94 -24.46 -27.70
N ASN A 236 15.89 -23.15 -27.45
CA ASN A 236 16.85 -22.47 -26.57
C ASN A 236 16.34 -22.32 -25.13
N GLN A 237 15.08 -22.67 -24.86
CA GLN A 237 14.39 -22.50 -23.57
C GLN A 237 14.38 -21.04 -23.11
N LYS A 238 14.02 -20.12 -24.01
CA LYS A 238 14.08 -18.67 -23.77
C LYS A 238 12.77 -17.96 -24.09
N PHE A 239 12.40 -16.98 -23.28
CA PHE A 239 11.33 -16.04 -23.55
C PHE A 239 11.87 -14.77 -24.18
N GLU A 240 11.33 -14.41 -25.34
CA GLU A 240 11.60 -13.14 -26.01
C GLU A 240 10.83 -12.01 -25.32
N ILE A 241 11.55 -11.05 -24.72
CA ILE A 241 11.00 -9.90 -24.00
C ILE A 241 11.28 -8.63 -24.80
N SER A 242 10.20 -8.05 -25.32
CA SER A 242 10.26 -6.90 -26.22
C SER A 242 9.49 -5.67 -25.69
N THR A 243 8.59 -5.90 -24.72
CA THR A 243 7.73 -4.89 -24.12
C THR A 243 7.58 -5.09 -22.62
N ASP A 244 7.10 -4.04 -21.94
CA ASP A 244 6.81 -4.10 -20.50
C ASP A 244 5.66 -5.07 -20.17
N GLU A 245 4.75 -5.35 -21.11
CA GLU A 245 3.71 -6.37 -20.93
C GLU A 245 4.28 -7.78 -21.02
N ASP A 246 5.24 -8.04 -21.92
CA ASP A 246 5.93 -9.33 -22.02
C ASP A 246 6.63 -9.67 -20.69
N LEU A 247 7.35 -8.69 -20.14
CA LEU A 247 8.04 -8.81 -18.85
C LEU A 247 7.04 -9.04 -17.71
N LYS A 248 5.92 -8.32 -17.69
CA LYS A 248 4.87 -8.50 -16.69
C LYS A 248 4.30 -9.91 -16.72
N LEU A 249 4.02 -10.46 -17.91
CA LEU A 249 3.50 -11.82 -18.07
C LEU A 249 4.52 -12.87 -17.64
N LEU A 250 5.81 -12.69 -17.99
CA LEU A 250 6.88 -13.57 -17.52
C LEU A 250 6.94 -13.60 -15.99
N VAL A 251 6.93 -12.43 -15.36
CA VAL A 251 7.00 -12.33 -13.89
C VAL A 251 5.75 -12.93 -13.22
N TYR A 252 4.55 -12.69 -13.77
CA TYR A 252 3.31 -13.33 -13.30
C TYR A 252 3.38 -14.85 -13.44
N GLY A 253 4.03 -15.33 -14.48
CA GLY A 253 4.35 -16.73 -14.69
C GLY A 253 5.24 -17.30 -13.59
N ILE A 254 6.36 -16.63 -13.27
CA ILE A 254 7.29 -17.05 -12.21
C ILE A 254 6.56 -17.17 -10.86
N GLU A 255 5.65 -16.25 -10.57
CA GLU A 255 4.83 -16.28 -9.35
C GLU A 255 3.60 -17.20 -9.43
N GLN A 256 3.50 -18.05 -10.45
CA GLN A 256 2.44 -19.05 -10.63
C GLN A 256 1.01 -18.46 -10.60
N ARG A 257 0.81 -17.29 -11.20
CA ARG A 257 -0.50 -16.58 -11.19
C ARG A 257 -1.50 -17.07 -12.22
N PHE A 258 -1.08 -17.89 -13.17
CA PHE A 258 -1.95 -18.44 -14.21
C PHE A 258 -2.59 -19.74 -13.73
N TYR A 259 -3.90 -19.85 -13.92
CA TYR A 259 -4.63 -21.05 -13.56
C TYR A 259 -5.79 -21.28 -14.50
N THR A 260 -6.22 -22.53 -14.57
CA THR A 260 -7.38 -22.94 -15.37
C THR A 260 -8.51 -23.34 -14.42
N THR A 261 -9.69 -22.76 -14.59
CA THR A 261 -10.83 -23.09 -13.73
C THR A 261 -11.24 -24.55 -13.90
N PRO A 262 -11.59 -25.26 -12.80
CA PRO A 262 -11.82 -26.70 -12.85
C PRO A 262 -13.03 -27.10 -13.70
N PHE A 263 -14.10 -26.28 -13.69
CA PHE A 263 -15.36 -26.57 -14.39
C PHE A 263 -15.47 -25.88 -15.75
N GLY A 264 -15.18 -24.56 -15.80
CA GLY A 264 -15.28 -23.77 -17.03
C GLY A 264 -14.12 -23.96 -17.99
N LYS A 265 -13.00 -24.54 -17.53
CA LYS A 265 -11.74 -24.66 -18.29
C LYS A 265 -11.22 -23.33 -18.83
N GLU A 266 -11.62 -22.23 -18.22
CA GLU A 266 -11.15 -20.88 -18.55
C GLU A 266 -9.77 -20.65 -17.95
N LYS A 267 -8.82 -20.21 -18.79
CA LYS A 267 -7.53 -19.68 -18.36
C LYS A 267 -7.73 -18.31 -17.73
N ARG A 268 -7.16 -18.09 -16.55
CA ARG A 268 -7.24 -16.84 -15.79
C ARG A 268 -5.88 -16.47 -15.23
N CYS A 269 -5.69 -15.19 -14.97
CA CYS A 269 -4.54 -14.66 -14.24
C CYS A 269 -5.03 -14.07 -12.92
N ALA A 270 -4.41 -14.48 -11.81
CA ALA A 270 -4.66 -13.90 -10.52
C ALA A 270 -4.03 -12.49 -10.44
N ASN A 271 -4.80 -11.51 -9.97
CA ASN A 271 -4.28 -10.17 -9.69
C ASN A 271 -3.55 -10.10 -8.34
N SER A 272 -3.84 -11.03 -7.44
CA SER A 272 -3.26 -11.15 -6.10
C SER A 272 -3.17 -12.64 -5.75
N VAL A 273 -2.12 -13.04 -5.02
CA VAL A 273 -1.95 -14.41 -4.52
C VAL A 273 -1.80 -14.37 -3.01
N THR A 274 -2.58 -15.21 -2.33
CA THR A 274 -2.51 -15.43 -0.89
C THR A 274 -2.31 -16.93 -0.66
N THR A 275 -1.29 -17.31 0.09
CA THR A 275 -1.08 -18.70 0.48
C THR A 275 -2.17 -19.13 1.45
N MET A 276 -2.89 -20.20 1.11
CA MET A 276 -3.84 -20.83 2.02
C MET A 276 -3.08 -21.84 2.88
N GLY A 277 -3.14 -21.66 4.20
CA GLY A 277 -2.59 -22.60 5.19
C GLY A 277 -3.60 -23.66 5.60
#